data_AF-A0AA38TMF4-F1
#
_entry.id   AF-A0AA38TMF4-F1
#
_cell.length_a   1.000
_cell.length_b   1.000
_cell.length_c   1.000
_cell.angle_alpha   90.00
_cell.angle_beta   90.00
_cell.angle_gamma   90.00
#
_symmetry.space_group_name_H-M   'P 1'
#
loop_
_entity.id
_entity.type
_entity.pdbx_description
1 polymer ?
#
loop_
_entity_poly.entity_id
_entity_poly.type
_entity_poly.pdbx_seq_one_letter_code
_entity_poly.pdbx_strand_id
1 'polypeptide(L)'
;MVDCLREQNIVPGIKVDKGLVPLPGSNNESWCQGWVWLLDQPSITVKELAHCCQRSLRPFCFGRERSCMGTCTLCAISQDNGLVPIVEPEILLDGDHPIERTLEVAERVWSEVFYYLAQNNVMFEGILLKPSMVTPGADHKEKASPETVAKYTLTKLKRRVPPAVPGIMFLSGGQSEMEATLNLHAMNQSPNPWHVSFSYARALQNSVLKTWQGRPENVEAGQKALLSRAKANSWLSSESTLLKEKAMMLRKECSLKATPIKVRSSTPTGSIVVGFSLKA
;
A
#
# COMPACT_ATOMS: atom_id res chain seq x y z
N MET A 1 -3.56 9.09 21.05
CA MET A 1 -3.68 8.71 19.62
C MET A 1 -3.90 7.20 19.45
N VAL A 2 -3.03 6.36 20.01
CA VAL A 2 -3.15 4.89 19.94
C VAL A 2 -4.50 4.38 20.46
N ASP A 3 -4.97 4.92 21.59
CA ASP A 3 -6.24 4.47 22.18
C ASP A 3 -7.45 4.85 21.32
N CYS A 4 -7.45 6.04 20.72
CA CYS A 4 -8.47 6.46 19.76
C CYS A 4 -8.56 5.51 18.55
N LEU A 5 -7.43 5.01 18.05
CA LEU A 5 -7.42 4.01 16.98
C LEU A 5 -7.99 2.67 17.46
N ARG A 6 -7.57 2.21 18.65
CA ARG A 6 -8.03 0.94 19.23
C ARG A 6 -9.53 0.94 19.53
N GLU A 7 -10.07 2.05 20.03
CA GLU A 7 -11.51 2.25 20.26
C GLU A 7 -12.33 2.09 18.97
N GLN A 8 -11.74 2.40 17.82
CA GLN A 8 -12.34 2.24 16.50
C GLN A 8 -11.95 0.91 15.80
N ASN A 9 -11.33 -0.03 16.52
CA ASN A 9 -10.80 -1.30 15.99
C ASN A 9 -9.76 -1.13 14.86
N ILE A 10 -9.00 -0.03 14.89
CA ILE A 10 -7.90 0.22 13.95
C ILE A 10 -6.58 -0.22 14.61
N VAL A 11 -5.82 -1.07 13.91
CA VAL A 11 -4.50 -1.51 14.35
C VAL A 11 -3.51 -0.34 14.19
N PRO A 12 -2.83 0.09 15.27
CA PRO A 12 -1.92 1.23 15.21
C PRO A 12 -0.52 0.79 14.76
N GLY A 13 -0.04 1.30 13.62
CA GLY A 13 1.31 1.07 13.12
C GLY A 13 2.29 2.24 13.35
N ILE A 14 3.59 1.93 13.31
CA ILE A 14 4.70 2.87 13.43
C ILE A 14 5.72 2.68 12.29
N LYS A 15 6.17 3.80 11.71
CA LYS A 15 7.25 3.83 10.73
C LYS A 15 8.61 3.77 11.46
N VAL A 16 9.41 2.74 11.19
CA VAL A 16 10.68 2.50 11.91
C VAL A 16 11.94 2.84 11.10
N ASP A 17 11.83 3.08 9.79
CA ASP A 17 12.99 3.58 9.02
C ASP A 17 13.28 5.04 9.35
N LYS A 18 14.57 5.39 9.29
CA LYS A 18 15.07 6.74 9.46
C LYS A 18 15.24 7.48 8.13
N GLY A 19 14.49 7.07 7.12
CA GLY A 19 14.57 7.63 5.78
C GLY A 19 15.69 7.05 4.92
N LEU A 20 15.89 7.72 3.78
CA LEU A 20 16.76 7.28 2.70
C LEU A 20 18.09 8.02 2.73
N VAL A 21 19.19 7.29 2.61
CA VAL A 21 20.52 7.88 2.44
C VAL A 21 21.11 7.46 1.09
N PRO A 22 21.94 8.31 0.44
CA PRO A 22 22.62 7.96 -0.78
C PRO A 22 23.48 6.71 -0.57
N LEU A 23 23.47 5.80 -1.55
CA LEU A 23 24.34 4.65 -1.52
C LEU A 23 25.68 4.99 -2.20
N PRO A 24 26.82 4.94 -1.48
CA PRO A 24 28.12 5.25 -2.05
C PRO A 24 28.48 4.30 -3.21
N GLY A 25 29.05 4.84 -4.28
CA GLY A 25 29.43 4.05 -5.47
C GLY A 25 28.25 3.64 -6.36
N SER A 26 27.03 4.10 -6.06
CA SER A 26 25.85 3.87 -6.89
C SER A 26 25.56 5.06 -7.82
N ASN A 27 24.74 4.83 -8.84
CA ASN A 27 24.28 5.88 -9.74
C ASN A 27 22.99 6.54 -9.22
N ASN A 28 23.14 7.37 -8.19
CA ASN A 28 22.07 8.08 -7.47
C ASN A 28 21.03 7.16 -6.81
N GLU A 29 21.46 6.01 -6.31
CA GLU A 29 20.59 5.12 -5.56
C GLU A 29 20.55 5.50 -4.07
N SER A 30 19.52 5.04 -3.39
CA SER A 30 19.38 5.22 -1.95
C SER A 30 18.94 3.93 -1.29
N TRP A 31 19.27 3.80 -0.01
CA TRP A 31 18.85 2.70 0.85
C TRP A 31 18.32 3.24 2.18
N CYS A 32 17.49 2.45 2.86
CA CYS A 32 16.89 2.81 4.14
C CYS A 32 17.84 2.54 5.31
N GLN A 33 17.90 3.48 6.26
CA GLN A 33 18.50 3.28 7.57
C GLN A 33 17.43 2.97 8.62
N GLY A 34 17.83 2.46 9.80
CA GLY A 34 16.92 2.30 10.94
C GLY A 34 17.02 0.97 11.66
N TRP A 35 17.58 -0.06 11.01
CA TRP A 35 17.70 -1.42 11.57
C TRP A 35 18.51 -1.47 12.87
N VAL A 36 19.65 -0.75 12.96
CA VAL A 36 20.42 -0.64 14.22
C VAL A 36 19.61 0.00 15.34
N TRP A 37 18.86 1.06 15.03
CA TRP A 37 18.03 1.71 16.04
C TRP A 37 16.95 0.78 16.57
N LEU A 38 16.33 -0.04 15.71
CA LEU A 38 15.29 -0.99 16.12
C LEU A 38 15.82 -2.05 17.10
N LEU A 39 17.08 -2.48 16.96
CA LEU A 39 17.72 -3.40 17.91
C LEU A 39 17.80 -2.80 19.32
N ASP A 40 17.98 -1.48 19.42
CA ASP A 40 18.09 -0.76 20.69
C ASP A 40 16.73 -0.37 21.29
N GLN A 41 15.61 -0.87 20.75
CA GLN A 41 14.26 -0.55 21.24
C GLN A 41 13.64 -1.75 21.98
N PRO A 42 13.91 -1.94 23.28
CA PRO A 42 13.53 -3.13 24.04
C PRO A 42 12.02 -3.32 24.29
N SER A 43 11.15 -2.42 23.80
CA SER A 43 9.73 -2.45 24.17
C SER A 43 8.77 -1.71 23.23
N ILE A 44 9.03 -1.64 21.91
CA ILE A 44 8.02 -1.10 20.98
C ILE A 44 6.84 -2.07 20.95
N THR A 45 5.81 -1.76 21.72
CA THR A 45 4.56 -2.53 21.86
C THR A 45 3.49 -2.08 20.84
N VAL A 46 3.92 -1.58 19.68
CA VAL A 46 3.06 -1.03 18.62
C VAL A 46 3.18 -1.93 17.40
N LYS A 47 2.09 -2.66 17.08
CA LYS A 47 2.01 -3.60 15.95
C LYS A 47 2.09 -2.87 14.61
N GLU A 48 3.05 -3.22 13.74
CA GLU A 48 3.35 -2.63 12.40
C GLU A 48 4.36 -1.46 12.52
N LEU A 49 5.36 -1.18 11.68
CA LEU A 49 5.46 -1.26 10.22
C LEU A 49 6.97 -1.08 9.81
N ALA A 50 7.64 -2.13 9.33
CA ALA A 50 9.01 -2.03 8.77
C ALA A 50 9.00 -1.50 7.33
N HIS A 51 9.20 -0.20 7.11
CA HIS A 51 9.12 0.42 5.78
C HIS A 51 10.49 0.45 5.09
N CYS A 52 10.53 0.07 3.81
CA CYS A 52 11.77 -0.09 3.06
C CYS A 52 11.69 0.42 1.63
N CYS A 53 11.74 1.74 1.42
CA CYS A 53 11.78 2.32 0.08
C CYS A 53 13.08 1.94 -0.66
N GLN A 54 12.94 1.39 -1.86
CA GLN A 54 14.03 1.30 -2.83
C GLN A 54 13.79 2.31 -3.95
N ARG A 55 14.75 3.22 -4.22
CA ARG A 55 14.53 4.32 -5.18
C ARG A 55 14.91 4.03 -6.63
N SER A 56 15.51 2.87 -6.95
CA SER A 56 16.17 2.68 -8.25
C SER A 56 15.49 1.65 -9.14
N LEU A 57 15.01 2.14 -10.28
CA LEU A 57 14.42 1.40 -11.42
C LEU A 57 15.44 0.69 -12.32
N ARG A 58 16.75 0.69 -11.99
CA ARG A 58 17.77 0.15 -12.91
C ARG A 58 18.04 -1.34 -12.68
N PRO A 59 18.23 -2.15 -13.75
CA PRO A 59 18.23 -3.62 -13.68
C PRO A 59 19.48 -4.24 -13.06
N PHE A 60 20.57 -3.50 -12.84
CA PHE A 60 21.84 -4.07 -12.42
C PHE A 60 22.63 -3.06 -11.59
N CYS A 61 22.63 -3.24 -10.26
CA CYS A 61 23.34 -2.34 -9.37
C CYS A 61 23.80 -3.09 -8.12
N PHE A 62 25.09 -3.00 -7.78
CA PHE A 62 25.69 -3.46 -6.52
C PHE A 62 24.92 -2.99 -5.27
N GLY A 63 24.13 -1.92 -5.40
CA GLY A 63 23.30 -1.39 -4.33
C GLY A 63 22.02 -2.15 -4.00
N ARG A 64 21.53 -2.96 -4.92
CA ARG A 64 20.25 -3.64 -4.74
C ARG A 64 20.32 -4.70 -3.64
N GLU A 65 21.39 -5.50 -3.62
CA GLU A 65 21.65 -6.49 -2.58
C GLU A 65 21.67 -5.85 -1.19
N ARG A 66 22.45 -4.76 -1.00
CA ARG A 66 22.52 -4.07 0.29
C ARG A 66 21.18 -3.48 0.73
N SER A 67 20.43 -2.91 -0.21
CA SER A 67 19.10 -2.36 0.06
C SER A 67 18.10 -3.46 0.46
N CYS A 68 18.08 -4.57 -0.28
CA CYS A 68 17.20 -5.71 0.02
C CYS A 68 17.59 -6.40 1.32
N MET A 69 18.89 -6.60 1.57
CA MET A 69 19.37 -7.21 2.80
C MET A 69 18.98 -6.39 4.03
N GLY A 70 19.26 -5.08 4.05
CA GLY A 70 18.87 -4.22 5.17
C GLY A 70 17.36 -4.22 5.45
N THR A 71 16.57 -4.26 4.38
CA THR A 71 15.10 -4.39 4.44
C THR A 71 14.66 -5.70 5.08
N CYS A 72 15.24 -6.81 4.64
CA CYS A 72 14.85 -8.14 5.09
C CYS A 72 15.31 -8.40 6.53
N THR A 73 16.48 -7.89 6.91
CA THR A 73 16.96 -7.92 8.30
C THR A 73 16.02 -7.13 9.22
N LEU A 74 15.54 -5.96 8.79
CA LEU A 74 14.55 -5.20 9.55
C LEU A 74 13.23 -5.98 9.75
N CYS A 75 12.82 -6.78 8.76
CA CYS A 75 11.64 -7.62 8.85
C CYS A 75 11.81 -8.75 9.88
N ALA A 76 12.97 -9.42 9.88
CA ALA A 76 13.29 -10.45 10.87
C ALA A 76 13.29 -9.87 12.30
N ILE A 77 13.98 -8.75 12.51
CA ILE A 77 14.00 -8.05 13.82
C ILE A 77 12.57 -7.64 14.23
N SER A 78 11.75 -7.19 13.28
CA SER A 78 10.35 -6.86 13.57
C SER A 78 9.57 -8.08 14.09
N GLN A 79 9.73 -9.23 13.45
CA GLN A 79 9.07 -10.47 13.89
C GLN A 79 9.58 -10.94 15.27
N ASP A 80 10.88 -10.83 15.54
CA ASP A 80 11.46 -11.14 16.86
C ASP A 80 10.88 -10.26 17.98
N ASN A 81 10.49 -9.02 17.65
CA ASN A 81 9.83 -8.09 18.56
C ASN A 81 8.30 -8.21 18.57
N GLY A 82 7.72 -9.22 17.93
CA GLY A 82 6.27 -9.44 17.89
C GLY A 82 5.51 -8.47 16.98
N LEU A 83 6.21 -7.83 16.04
CA LEU A 83 5.65 -6.89 15.07
C LEU A 83 5.41 -7.58 13.71
N VAL A 84 4.37 -7.16 13.01
CA VAL A 84 4.11 -7.57 11.61
C VAL A 84 4.81 -6.57 10.68
N PRO A 85 5.91 -6.92 10.01
CA PRO A 85 6.55 -6.03 9.05
C PRO A 85 5.71 -5.88 7.77
N ILE A 86 5.73 -4.68 7.17
CA ILE A 86 5.11 -4.42 5.87
C ILE A 86 6.20 -4.09 4.86
N VAL A 87 6.52 -5.05 4.00
CA VAL A 87 7.63 -4.97 3.05
C VAL A 87 7.24 -4.06 1.88
N GLU A 88 7.89 -2.91 1.76
CA GLU A 88 7.57 -1.85 0.79
C GLU A 88 8.70 -1.58 -0.23
N PRO A 89 9.11 -2.54 -1.07
CA PRO A 89 10.07 -2.28 -2.13
C PRO A 89 9.38 -1.49 -3.24
N GLU A 90 9.27 -0.19 -3.02
CA GLU A 90 8.71 0.75 -3.99
C GLU A 90 9.61 0.78 -5.23
N ILE A 91 8.98 0.97 -6.37
CA ILE A 91 9.67 1.23 -7.63
C ILE A 91 9.12 2.55 -8.11
N LEU A 92 10.00 3.54 -8.25
CA LEU A 92 9.61 4.89 -8.65
C LEU A 92 8.96 4.88 -10.04
N LEU A 93 8.13 5.87 -10.30
CA LEU A 93 7.43 6.03 -11.58
C LEU A 93 8.19 6.93 -12.56
N ASP A 94 9.29 7.54 -12.15
CA ASP A 94 9.96 8.59 -12.93
C ASP A 94 10.48 8.07 -14.29
N GLY A 95 10.28 8.86 -15.34
CA GLY A 95 10.75 8.61 -16.70
C GLY A 95 9.67 8.18 -17.71
N ASP A 96 10.10 8.08 -18.97
CA ASP A 96 9.27 7.71 -20.13
C ASP A 96 9.49 6.24 -20.50
N HIS A 97 9.05 5.33 -19.63
CA HIS A 97 9.17 3.89 -19.84
C HIS A 97 7.79 3.23 -19.99
N PRO A 98 7.65 2.24 -20.89
CA PRO A 98 6.41 1.53 -21.08
C PRO A 98 6.13 0.57 -19.90
N ILE A 99 4.88 0.15 -19.75
CA ILE A 99 4.44 -0.70 -18.62
C ILE A 99 5.16 -2.06 -18.57
N GLU A 100 5.56 -2.60 -19.72
CA GLU A 100 6.35 -3.83 -19.84
C GLU A 100 7.69 -3.69 -19.13
N ARG A 101 8.32 -2.51 -19.24
CA ARG A 101 9.58 -2.24 -18.58
C ARG A 101 9.41 -2.16 -17.07
N THR A 102 8.33 -1.55 -16.60
CA THR A 102 7.98 -1.53 -15.17
C THR A 102 7.79 -2.95 -14.64
N LEU A 103 7.08 -3.81 -15.39
CA LEU A 103 6.88 -5.22 -15.03
C LEU A 103 8.21 -5.97 -14.92
N GLU A 104 9.08 -5.83 -15.93
CA GLU A 104 10.38 -6.50 -15.97
C GLU A 104 11.25 -6.12 -14.77
N VAL A 105 11.36 -4.82 -14.46
CA VAL A 105 12.13 -4.35 -13.31
C VAL A 105 11.50 -4.82 -12.01
N ALA A 106 10.17 -4.74 -11.91
CA ALA A 106 9.45 -5.17 -10.73
C ALA A 106 9.63 -6.66 -10.44
N GLU A 107 9.59 -7.50 -11.46
CA GLU A 107 9.83 -8.93 -11.28
C GLU A 107 11.22 -9.24 -10.71
N ARG A 108 12.26 -8.53 -11.19
CA ARG A 108 13.64 -8.70 -10.70
C ARG A 108 13.78 -8.24 -9.25
N VAL A 109 13.29 -7.04 -8.94
CA VAL A 109 13.36 -6.49 -7.56
C VAL A 109 12.61 -7.40 -6.59
N TRP A 110 11.38 -7.80 -6.93
CA TRP A 110 10.57 -8.66 -6.06
C TRP A 110 11.16 -10.07 -5.92
N SER A 111 11.84 -10.62 -6.93
CA SER A 111 12.55 -11.90 -6.77
C SER A 111 13.69 -11.82 -5.75
N GLU A 112 14.45 -10.73 -5.75
CA GLU A 112 15.54 -10.54 -4.80
C GLU A 112 15.02 -10.28 -3.38
N VAL A 113 13.97 -9.48 -3.24
CA VAL A 113 13.32 -9.24 -1.95
C VAL A 113 12.91 -10.57 -1.30
N PHE A 114 12.20 -11.44 -2.03
CA PHE A 114 11.80 -12.74 -1.47
C PHE A 114 12.97 -13.68 -1.21
N TYR A 115 14.03 -13.63 -2.04
CA TYR A 115 15.26 -14.35 -1.76
C TYR A 115 15.87 -13.92 -0.41
N TYR A 116 16.06 -12.61 -0.18
CA TYR A 116 16.64 -12.11 1.06
C TYR A 116 15.71 -12.25 2.27
N LEU A 117 14.39 -12.18 2.10
CA LEU A 117 13.44 -12.50 3.17
C LEU A 117 13.62 -13.95 3.62
N ALA A 118 13.74 -14.89 2.68
CA ALA A 118 14.00 -16.30 3.00
C ALA A 118 15.37 -16.50 3.67
N GLN A 119 16.43 -15.85 3.17
CA GLN A 119 17.77 -15.93 3.78
C GLN A 119 17.81 -15.40 5.22
N ASN A 120 16.93 -14.46 5.57
CA ASN A 120 16.81 -13.92 6.93
C ASN A 120 15.76 -14.69 7.78
N ASN A 121 15.29 -15.85 7.33
CA ASN A 121 14.29 -16.68 8.04
C ASN A 121 12.99 -15.94 8.37
N VAL A 122 12.58 -14.98 7.53
CA VAL A 122 11.33 -14.24 7.74
C VAL A 122 10.13 -15.16 7.46
N MET A 123 9.21 -15.25 8.41
CA MET A 123 7.95 -16.00 8.26
C MET A 123 6.98 -15.24 7.34
N PHE A 124 6.65 -15.78 6.17
CA PHE A 124 5.84 -15.08 5.16
C PHE A 124 4.37 -14.91 5.57
N GLU A 125 3.84 -15.79 6.41
CA GLU A 125 2.52 -15.69 7.02
C GLU A 125 2.42 -14.48 7.95
N GLY A 126 3.57 -14.03 8.48
CA GLY A 126 3.70 -12.92 9.39
C GLY A 126 4.17 -11.62 8.74
N ILE A 127 4.00 -11.44 7.42
CA ILE A 127 4.31 -10.18 6.74
C ILE A 127 3.10 -9.63 5.97
N LEU A 128 3.10 -8.34 5.70
CA LEU A 128 2.29 -7.75 4.63
C LEU A 128 3.21 -7.19 3.55
N LEU A 129 2.70 -7.04 2.33
CA LEU A 129 3.42 -6.35 1.27
C LEU A 129 2.77 -5.02 0.98
N LYS A 130 3.59 -4.00 0.70
CA LYS A 130 3.12 -2.69 0.20
C LYS A 130 3.81 -2.34 -1.11
N PRO A 131 3.43 -3.00 -2.22
CA PRO A 131 3.97 -2.72 -3.54
C PRO A 131 3.41 -1.44 -4.16
N SER A 132 4.16 -0.86 -5.09
CA SER A 132 3.59 -0.05 -6.16
C SER A 132 2.84 -0.93 -7.16
N MET A 133 1.79 -0.36 -7.76
CA MET A 133 1.13 -0.94 -8.94
C MET A 133 2.08 -0.87 -10.14
N VAL A 134 1.93 -1.81 -11.08
CA VAL A 134 2.70 -1.79 -12.33
C VAL A 134 1.98 -0.86 -13.30
N THR A 135 2.54 0.32 -13.51
CA THR A 135 2.04 1.35 -14.43
C THR A 135 3.14 1.78 -15.40
N PRO A 136 2.81 2.43 -16.53
CA PRO A 136 3.79 3.18 -17.29
C PRO A 136 4.47 4.25 -16.43
N GLY A 137 5.63 4.71 -16.90
CA GLY A 137 6.32 5.83 -16.28
C GLY A 137 5.50 7.12 -16.32
N ALA A 138 5.78 8.03 -15.40
CA ALA A 138 5.03 9.27 -15.21
C ALA A 138 5.07 10.18 -16.45
N ASP A 139 6.17 10.14 -17.20
CA ASP A 139 6.37 10.94 -18.43
C ASP A 139 5.94 10.18 -19.70
N HIS A 140 5.41 8.96 -19.55
CA HIS A 140 4.99 8.15 -20.68
C HIS A 140 3.72 8.72 -21.32
N LYS A 141 3.73 8.84 -22.66
CA LYS A 141 2.66 9.49 -23.42
C LYS A 141 1.31 8.81 -23.27
N GLU A 142 1.31 7.49 -23.12
CA GLU A 142 0.08 6.69 -23.02
C GLU A 142 -0.16 6.25 -21.58
N LYS A 143 -1.31 6.64 -21.02
CA LYS A 143 -1.77 6.09 -19.74
C LYS A 143 -2.40 4.72 -19.96
N ALA A 144 -2.04 3.76 -19.11
CA ALA A 144 -2.65 2.44 -19.12
C ALA A 144 -4.07 2.47 -18.53
N SER A 145 -4.97 1.65 -19.07
CA SER A 145 -6.30 1.45 -18.48
C SER A 145 -6.22 0.71 -17.13
N PRO A 146 -7.22 0.84 -16.24
CA PRO A 146 -7.24 0.10 -14.98
C PRO A 146 -7.14 -1.42 -15.14
N GLU A 147 -7.74 -1.99 -16.18
CA GLU A 147 -7.68 -3.42 -16.50
C GLU A 147 -6.27 -3.84 -16.91
N THR A 148 -5.56 -2.97 -17.64
CA THR A 148 -4.18 -3.20 -18.05
C THR A 148 -3.25 -3.14 -16.84
N VAL A 149 -3.38 -2.11 -16.00
CA VAL A 149 -2.63 -1.99 -14.73
C VAL A 149 -2.88 -3.21 -13.84
N ALA A 150 -4.14 -3.63 -13.70
CA ALA A 150 -4.50 -4.80 -12.91
C ALA A 150 -3.86 -6.08 -13.46
N LYS A 151 -3.94 -6.31 -14.78
CA LYS A 151 -3.35 -7.50 -15.42
C LYS A 151 -1.85 -7.59 -15.17
N TYR A 152 -1.10 -6.51 -15.43
CA TYR A 152 0.36 -6.51 -15.25
C TYR A 152 0.74 -6.63 -13.78
N THR A 153 0.02 -5.93 -12.90
CA THR A 153 0.27 -5.98 -11.45
C THR A 153 0.03 -7.37 -10.88
N LEU A 154 -1.11 -8.00 -11.20
CA LEU A 154 -1.40 -9.36 -10.73
C LEU A 154 -0.47 -10.39 -11.36
N THR A 155 -0.01 -10.19 -12.60
CA THR A 155 1.01 -11.05 -13.24
C THR A 155 2.31 -11.03 -12.44
N LYS A 156 2.80 -9.84 -12.08
CA LYS A 156 3.98 -9.69 -11.20
C LYS A 156 3.79 -10.45 -9.88
N LEU A 157 2.65 -10.25 -9.21
CA LEU A 157 2.38 -10.89 -7.92
C LEU A 157 2.37 -12.42 -8.05
N LYS A 158 1.65 -12.97 -9.04
CA LYS A 158 1.59 -14.41 -9.33
C LYS A 158 2.93 -15.05 -9.65
N ARG A 159 3.87 -14.29 -10.21
CA ARG A 159 5.21 -14.79 -10.55
C ARG A 159 6.21 -14.72 -9.41
N ARG A 160 6.01 -13.83 -8.43
CA ARG A 160 7.07 -13.48 -7.45
C ARG A 160 6.64 -13.57 -5.99
N VAL A 161 5.36 -13.56 -5.69
CA VAL A 161 4.83 -13.57 -4.33
C VAL A 161 4.32 -14.97 -3.99
N PRO A 162 4.77 -15.61 -2.91
CA PRO A 162 4.20 -16.87 -2.43
C PRO A 162 2.77 -16.68 -1.90
N PRO A 163 1.86 -17.66 -2.06
CA PRO A 163 0.52 -17.64 -1.46
C PRO A 163 0.51 -17.58 0.07
N ALA A 164 1.62 -17.90 0.74
CA ALA A 164 1.74 -17.84 2.21
C ALA A 164 1.60 -16.41 2.77
N VAL A 165 1.87 -15.39 1.94
CA VAL A 165 1.65 -13.99 2.36
C VAL A 165 0.15 -13.76 2.56
N PRO A 166 -0.32 -13.17 3.66
CA PRO A 166 -1.75 -12.96 3.87
C PRO A 166 -2.33 -11.80 3.05
N GLY A 167 -1.55 -10.75 2.79
CA GLY A 167 -2.11 -9.54 2.19
C GLY A 167 -1.14 -8.61 1.46
N ILE A 168 -1.68 -7.94 0.44
CA ILE A 168 -1.03 -6.95 -0.41
C ILE A 168 -1.77 -5.62 -0.27
N MET A 169 -1.11 -4.63 0.34
CA MET A 169 -1.66 -3.31 0.66
C MET A 169 -1.03 -2.26 -0.25
N PHE A 170 -1.60 -2.00 -1.42
CA PHE A 170 -0.99 -1.13 -2.42
C PHE A 170 -0.77 0.30 -1.93
N LEU A 171 0.39 0.87 -2.27
CA LEU A 171 0.62 2.30 -2.15
C LEU A 171 0.01 3.04 -3.34
N SER A 172 -0.46 4.28 -3.13
CA SER A 172 -1.05 5.08 -4.21
C SER A 172 0.01 5.67 -5.15
N GLY A 173 1.26 5.82 -4.68
CA GLY A 173 2.32 6.45 -5.46
C GLY A 173 1.90 7.83 -5.92
N GLY A 174 2.22 8.17 -7.17
CA GLY A 174 1.84 9.42 -7.85
C GLY A 174 0.43 9.45 -8.44
N GLN A 175 -0.38 8.40 -8.25
CA GLN A 175 -1.72 8.33 -8.85
C GLN A 175 -2.69 9.32 -8.20
N SER A 176 -3.68 9.76 -8.97
CA SER A 176 -4.81 10.49 -8.42
C SER A 176 -5.67 9.60 -7.51
N GLU A 177 -6.50 10.25 -6.69
CA GLU A 177 -7.46 9.58 -5.81
C GLU A 177 -8.35 8.58 -6.57
N MET A 178 -8.84 8.96 -7.76
CA MET A 178 -9.73 8.12 -8.56
C MET A 178 -8.99 6.99 -9.27
N GLU A 179 -7.82 7.27 -9.86
CA GLU A 179 -7.00 6.25 -10.53
C GLU A 179 -6.62 5.12 -9.57
N ALA A 180 -6.14 5.46 -8.36
CA ALA A 180 -5.76 4.46 -7.36
C ALA A 180 -6.94 3.57 -6.92
N THR A 181 -8.13 4.16 -6.81
CA THR A 181 -9.36 3.44 -6.46
C THR A 181 -9.82 2.51 -7.60
N LEU A 182 -9.80 2.97 -8.85
CA LEU A 182 -10.20 2.18 -10.01
C LEU A 182 -9.25 1.01 -10.30
N ASN A 183 -7.94 1.25 -10.19
CA ASN A 183 -6.93 0.21 -10.39
C ASN A 183 -7.05 -0.89 -9.34
N LEU A 184 -7.26 -0.52 -8.07
CA LEU A 184 -7.49 -1.48 -7.00
C LEU A 184 -8.78 -2.29 -7.23
N HIS A 185 -9.85 -1.62 -7.63
CA HIS A 185 -11.11 -2.30 -7.97
C HIS A 185 -10.90 -3.34 -9.07
N ALA A 186 -10.21 -2.96 -10.16
CA ALA A 186 -9.94 -3.83 -11.29
C ALA A 186 -9.13 -5.08 -10.88
N MET A 187 -8.17 -4.96 -9.96
CA MET A 187 -7.42 -6.11 -9.42
C MET A 187 -8.30 -7.08 -8.62
N ASN A 188 -9.27 -6.54 -7.87
CA ASN A 188 -10.21 -7.34 -7.07
C ASN A 188 -11.33 -7.98 -7.90
N GLN A 189 -11.44 -7.68 -9.21
CA GLN A 189 -12.38 -8.39 -10.10
C GLN A 189 -11.92 -9.79 -10.49
N SER A 190 -10.73 -10.23 -10.06
CA SER A 190 -10.21 -11.56 -10.32
C SER A 190 -9.83 -12.26 -9.01
N PRO A 191 -9.92 -13.60 -8.94
CA PRO A 191 -9.54 -14.33 -7.75
C PRO A 191 -8.04 -14.19 -7.49
N ASN A 192 -7.72 -13.84 -6.24
CA ASN A 192 -6.35 -13.69 -5.76
C ASN A 192 -6.15 -14.60 -4.55
N PRO A 193 -4.98 -15.27 -4.43
CA PRO A 193 -4.65 -16.05 -3.23
C PRO A 193 -4.35 -15.15 -2.03
N TRP A 194 -4.08 -13.86 -2.26
CA TRP A 194 -3.83 -12.85 -1.23
C TRP A 194 -5.04 -11.93 -1.06
N HIS A 195 -5.20 -11.36 0.13
CA HIS A 195 -6.08 -10.21 0.32
C HIS A 195 -5.48 -8.96 -0.35
N VAL A 196 -6.14 -8.41 -1.36
CA VAL A 196 -5.66 -7.24 -2.11
C VAL A 196 -6.42 -5.99 -1.65
N SER A 197 -5.71 -5.08 -0.98
CA SER A 197 -6.28 -3.84 -0.44
C SER A 197 -5.30 -2.67 -0.57
N PHE A 198 -5.45 -1.63 0.25
CA PHE A 198 -4.75 -0.36 0.11
C PHE A 198 -4.03 0.06 1.39
N SER A 199 -2.90 0.75 1.21
CA SER A 199 -2.20 1.52 2.24
C SER A 199 -1.92 2.91 1.66
N TYR A 200 -2.96 3.75 1.63
CA TYR A 200 -2.96 5.04 0.94
C TYR A 200 -2.72 6.21 1.89
N ALA A 201 -1.76 7.08 1.52
CA ALA A 201 -1.58 8.38 2.13
C ALA A 201 -2.25 9.46 1.27
N ARG A 202 -1.58 9.92 0.20
CA ARG A 202 -2.08 10.98 -0.69
C ARG A 202 -3.46 10.69 -1.27
N ALA A 203 -3.72 9.46 -1.71
CA ALA A 203 -5.02 9.09 -2.28
C ALA A 203 -6.19 9.04 -1.28
N LEU A 204 -5.90 9.15 0.03
CA LEU A 204 -6.86 9.23 1.11
C LEU A 204 -6.97 10.66 1.69
N GLN A 205 -5.86 11.40 1.69
CA GLN A 205 -5.72 12.66 2.42
C GLN A 205 -5.75 13.92 1.55
N ASN A 206 -5.51 13.84 0.24
CA ASN A 206 -5.42 15.04 -0.61
C ASN A 206 -6.69 15.89 -0.57
N SER A 207 -7.86 15.27 -0.74
CA SER A 207 -9.15 15.96 -0.63
C SER A 207 -9.39 16.49 0.79
N VAL A 208 -8.99 15.73 1.81
CA VAL A 208 -9.12 16.13 3.23
C VAL A 208 -8.35 17.40 3.52
N LEU A 209 -7.08 17.46 3.10
CA LEU A 209 -6.20 18.61 3.31
C LEU A 209 -6.73 19.85 2.57
N LYS A 210 -7.24 19.68 1.34
CA LYS A 210 -7.84 20.76 0.55
C LYS A 210 -9.12 21.32 1.17
N THR A 211 -9.94 20.46 1.79
CA THR A 211 -11.17 20.87 2.48
C THR A 211 -10.86 21.51 3.83
N TRP A 212 -9.94 20.94 4.60
CA TRP A 212 -9.62 21.42 5.94
C TRP A 212 -8.89 22.77 5.92
N GLN A 213 -7.87 22.92 5.06
CA GLN A 213 -7.06 24.15 4.95
C GLN A 213 -6.40 24.62 6.26
N GLY A 214 -6.28 23.74 7.26
CA GLY A 214 -5.79 24.09 8.60
C GLY A 214 -6.77 24.93 9.43
N ARG A 215 -8.03 25.06 9.00
CA ARG A 215 -9.03 25.91 9.65
C ARG A 215 -9.91 25.10 10.61
N PRO A 216 -10.04 25.48 11.90
CA PRO A 216 -10.85 24.76 12.88
C PRO A 216 -12.32 24.59 12.46
N GLU A 217 -12.89 25.57 11.77
CA GLU A 217 -14.27 25.54 11.27
C GLU A 217 -14.50 24.46 10.19
N ASN A 218 -13.44 23.99 9.54
CA ASN A 218 -13.53 22.99 8.46
C ASN A 218 -13.23 21.56 8.95
N VAL A 219 -13.05 21.33 10.26
CA VAL A 219 -12.71 20.01 10.80
C VAL A 219 -13.76 18.96 10.43
N GLU A 220 -15.05 19.24 10.63
CA GLU A 220 -16.14 18.31 10.29
C GLU A 220 -16.18 18.01 8.78
N ALA A 221 -15.99 19.05 7.96
CA ALA A 221 -15.95 18.91 6.51
C ALA A 221 -14.78 18.02 6.06
N GLY A 222 -13.60 18.20 6.66
CA GLY A 222 -12.43 17.34 6.44
C GLY A 222 -12.66 15.89 6.87
N GLN A 223 -13.26 15.66 8.05
CA GLN A 223 -13.62 14.32 8.53
C GLN A 223 -14.62 13.63 7.59
N LYS A 224 -15.62 14.35 7.08
CA LYS A 224 -16.59 13.82 6.11
C LYS A 224 -15.92 13.45 4.78
N ALA A 225 -14.97 14.25 4.31
CA ALA A 225 -14.18 13.94 3.12
C ALA A 225 -13.34 12.66 3.33
N LEU A 226 -12.69 12.52 4.49
CA LEU A 226 -11.92 11.33 4.85
C LEU A 226 -12.80 10.09 4.85
N LEU A 227 -13.96 10.15 5.51
CA LEU A 227 -14.90 9.03 5.61
C LEU A 227 -15.43 8.61 4.24
N SER A 228 -15.73 9.57 3.36
CA SER A 228 -16.17 9.31 1.99
C SER A 228 -15.12 8.50 1.21
N ARG A 229 -13.86 8.93 1.28
CA ARG A 229 -12.74 8.25 0.60
C ARG A 229 -12.43 6.87 1.21
N ALA A 230 -12.44 6.76 2.54
CA ALA A 230 -12.26 5.49 3.23
C ALA A 230 -13.36 4.47 2.84
N LYS A 231 -14.62 4.92 2.79
CA LYS A 231 -15.73 4.09 2.30
C LYS A 231 -15.52 3.67 0.85
N ALA A 232 -15.23 4.60 -0.06
CA ALA A 232 -15.03 4.25 -1.47
C ALA A 232 -13.96 3.17 -1.68
N ASN A 233 -12.81 3.29 -1.01
CA ASN A 233 -11.73 2.29 -1.12
C ASN A 233 -12.10 0.97 -0.43
N SER A 234 -12.79 1.00 0.72
CA SER A 234 -13.25 -0.21 1.41
C SER A 234 -14.23 -1.01 0.55
N TRP A 235 -15.25 -0.35 -0.01
CA TRP A 235 -16.29 -1.00 -0.81
C TRP A 235 -15.71 -1.65 -2.06
N LEU A 236 -14.83 -0.93 -2.76
CA LEU A 236 -14.24 -1.40 -4.01
C LEU A 236 -13.12 -2.43 -3.81
N SER A 237 -12.62 -2.58 -2.58
CA SER A 237 -11.73 -3.69 -2.20
C SER A 237 -12.49 -4.98 -1.89
N SER A 238 -13.75 -4.89 -1.43
CA SER A 238 -14.56 -6.05 -1.00
C SER A 238 -15.46 -6.64 -2.08
N GLU A 239 -15.83 -5.89 -3.12
CA GLU A 239 -16.82 -6.33 -4.10
C GLU A 239 -16.20 -7.11 -5.28
N SER A 240 -16.30 -8.44 -5.19
CA SER A 240 -16.36 -9.33 -6.36
C SER A 240 -17.63 -9.02 -7.17
N THR A 241 -17.55 -9.15 -8.49
CA THR A 241 -18.45 -8.70 -9.58
C THR A 241 -19.97 -8.93 -9.41
N LEU A 242 -20.42 -9.66 -8.40
CA LEU A 242 -21.82 -10.02 -8.12
C LEU A 242 -22.72 -8.86 -7.66
N LEU A 243 -22.16 -7.71 -7.24
CA LEU A 243 -22.94 -6.57 -6.73
C LEU A 243 -23.22 -5.46 -7.78
N LYS A 244 -22.70 -5.61 -9.01
CA LYS A 244 -22.90 -4.65 -10.11
C LYS A 244 -24.37 -4.40 -10.44
N GLU A 245 -25.24 -5.40 -10.29
CA GLU A 245 -26.69 -5.26 -10.54
C GLU A 245 -27.38 -4.35 -9.51
N LYS A 246 -26.93 -4.35 -8.25
CA LYS A 246 -27.48 -3.46 -7.21
C LYS A 246 -26.93 -2.03 -7.31
N ALA A 247 -25.67 -1.86 -7.73
CA ALA A 247 -25.07 -0.54 -7.93
C ALA A 247 -25.68 0.22 -9.12
N MET A 248 -26.13 -0.49 -10.16
CA MET A 248 -26.86 0.12 -11.27
C MET A 248 -28.24 0.64 -10.84
N MET A 249 -28.87 0.00 -9.83
CA MET A 249 -30.08 0.54 -9.18
C MET A 249 -29.79 1.80 -8.35
N LEU A 250 -28.69 1.84 -7.59
CA LEU A 250 -28.32 3.00 -6.78
C LEU A 250 -27.93 4.25 -7.61
N ARG A 251 -27.39 4.07 -8.83
CA ARG A 251 -27.20 5.19 -9.78
C ARG A 251 -28.51 5.85 -10.20
N LYS A 252 -29.63 5.13 -10.21
CA LYS A 252 -30.97 5.67 -10.49
C LYS A 252 -31.58 6.35 -9.26
N GLU A 253 -31.25 5.91 -8.05
CA GLU A 253 -31.73 6.54 -6.81
C GLU A 253 -30.98 7.83 -6.48
N CYS A 254 -29.71 7.96 -6.87
CA CYS A 254 -28.93 9.19 -6.64
C CYS A 254 -29.39 10.39 -7.50
N SER A 255 -30.27 10.18 -8.50
CA SER A 255 -30.90 11.24 -9.31
C SER A 255 -32.33 11.58 -8.88
N LEU A 256 -32.93 10.86 -7.93
CA LEU A 256 -34.29 11.10 -7.46
C LEU A 256 -34.34 11.17 -5.93
N LYS A 257 -34.64 12.39 -5.45
CA LYS A 257 -34.93 12.83 -4.08
C LYS A 257 -34.85 11.78 -2.96
N ALA A 258 -33.96 12.07 -2.00
CA ALA A 258 -33.74 11.34 -0.76
C ALA A 258 -35.02 11.01 0.01
N THR A 259 -35.21 9.73 0.32
CA THR A 259 -35.91 9.26 1.52
C THR A 259 -35.06 8.15 2.18
N PRO A 260 -34.97 8.10 3.52
CA PRO A 260 -34.01 7.22 4.18
C PRO A 260 -34.60 5.81 4.37
N ILE A 261 -34.01 4.80 3.73
CA ILE A 261 -34.28 3.39 4.02
C ILE A 261 -33.24 2.88 5.03
N LYS A 262 -33.72 2.41 6.19
CA LYS A 262 -32.91 1.69 7.18
C LYS A 262 -32.56 0.30 6.64
N VAL A 263 -31.28 0.03 6.42
CA VAL A 263 -30.78 -1.34 6.17
C VAL A 263 -29.98 -1.78 7.40
N ARG A 264 -30.45 -2.85 8.06
CA ARG A 264 -29.72 -3.57 9.11
C ARG A 264 -28.62 -4.40 8.46
N SER A 265 -27.37 -4.23 8.90
CA SER A 265 -26.27 -5.12 8.55
C SER A 265 -26.15 -6.25 9.59
N SER A 266 -26.12 -7.49 9.11
CA SER A 266 -25.77 -8.67 9.91
C SER A 266 -24.37 -9.16 9.50
N THR A 267 -23.54 -9.33 10.53
CA THR A 267 -22.24 -10.02 10.63
C THR A 267 -20.94 -9.31 10.22
N PRO A 268 -19.82 -9.58 10.95
CA PRO A 268 -18.76 -8.62 11.21
C PRO A 268 -17.36 -9.09 10.76
N THR A 269 -16.36 -8.25 11.03
CA THR A 269 -14.89 -8.46 10.94
C THR A 269 -14.23 -8.28 9.57
N GLY A 270 -14.02 -7.02 9.20
CA GLY A 270 -12.89 -6.60 8.38
C GLY A 270 -12.13 -5.51 9.13
N SER A 271 -10.96 -5.83 9.68
CA SER A 271 -10.08 -4.83 10.30
C SER A 271 -9.45 -3.99 9.19
N ILE A 272 -9.70 -2.68 9.20
CA ILE A 272 -9.06 -1.74 8.28
C ILE A 272 -7.74 -1.32 8.92
N VAL A 273 -6.62 -1.68 8.28
CA VAL A 273 -5.29 -1.17 8.66
C VAL A 273 -5.11 0.20 8.00
N VAL A 274 -5.23 1.28 8.78
CA VAL A 274 -4.97 2.65 8.33
C VAL A 274 -3.65 3.12 8.93
N GLY A 275 -2.57 3.02 8.16
CA GLY A 275 -1.27 3.56 8.56
C GLY A 275 -1.25 5.09 8.45
N PHE A 276 -1.06 5.80 9.57
CA PHE A 276 -0.82 7.24 9.57
C PHE A 276 0.69 7.52 9.68
N SER A 277 1.23 8.28 8.73
CA SER A 277 2.57 8.86 8.85
C SER A 277 2.47 10.20 9.58
N LEU A 278 2.70 10.20 10.90
CA LEU A 278 2.96 11.45 11.61
C LEU A 278 4.40 11.87 11.31
N LYS A 279 4.57 12.91 10.50
CA LYS A 279 5.83 13.67 10.54
C LYS A 279 5.79 14.50 11.82
N ALA A 280 6.70 14.22 12.75
CA ALA A 280 7.09 15.18 13.77
C ALA A 280 7.86 16.33 13.12
#